data_AF-A0A5C8E9T4-F1
#
_entry.id   AF-A0A5C8E9T4-F1
#
_cell.length_a   1.000
_cell.length_b   1.000
_cell.length_c   1.000
_cell.angle_alpha   90.00
_cell.angle_beta   90.00
_cell.angle_gamma   90.00
#
_symmetry.space_group_name_H-M   'P 1'
#
loop_
_entity.id
_entity.type
_entity.pdbx_description
1 polymer ?
#
loop_
_entity_poly.entity_id
_entity_poly.type
_entity_poly.pdbx_seq_one_letter_code
_entity_poly.pdbx_strand_id
1 'polypeptide(L)'
;MKSLFKLFFISILFFNIMFTISCGLPDITSIYQEMNQPFITKLIPGPNKVTVEFQAQNNEPAFSGYNIYFGESVNPQKYKLYNQQKTRPTIINKNSQNITTYTYTIEPRNSYYSTGGDSEVTTLQESDIQNGIPIYVWVSAYQITPQHESIYYFDYAQMATPRPESRNQTVSSGNNITLNGKTLATVGAGLTFQNSTGGIQSRSASSLDEVTIPPTDGYSTAALTVQQSQLYLTRTIDNGTNYYGKIFVRSLSGTSSAIVDYAIQTSGNILSY
;
A
#
# COMPACT_ATOMS: atom_id res chain seq x y z
N MET A 1 58.79 -56.35 -14.51
CA MET A 1 57.46 -56.20 -15.13
C MET A 1 56.29 -55.96 -14.15
N LYS A 2 56.36 -56.31 -12.86
CA LYS A 2 55.24 -56.10 -11.90
C LYS A 2 55.10 -54.66 -11.32
N SER A 3 56.10 -53.80 -11.50
CA SER A 3 56.11 -52.43 -10.94
C SER A 3 55.62 -51.37 -11.95
N LEU A 4 55.95 -51.50 -13.24
CA LEU A 4 55.43 -50.58 -14.28
C LEU A 4 53.91 -50.66 -14.47
N PHE A 5 53.32 -51.85 -14.29
CA PHE A 5 51.87 -52.05 -14.43
C PHE A 5 51.07 -51.33 -13.31
N LYS A 6 51.67 -51.15 -12.13
CA LYS A 6 51.04 -50.42 -11.01
C LYS A 6 51.09 -48.90 -11.21
N LEU A 7 52.17 -48.38 -11.80
CA LEU A 7 52.25 -46.95 -12.14
C LEU A 7 51.25 -46.57 -13.26
N PHE A 8 51.04 -47.45 -14.24
CA PHE A 8 50.10 -47.21 -15.32
C PHE A 8 48.64 -47.13 -14.81
N PHE A 9 48.26 -48.02 -13.89
CA PHE A 9 46.93 -48.03 -13.25
C PHE A 9 46.69 -46.80 -12.35
N ILE A 10 47.70 -46.32 -11.62
CA ILE A 10 47.58 -45.10 -10.81
C ILE A 10 47.45 -43.86 -11.70
N SER A 11 48.12 -43.82 -12.85
CA SER A 11 48.00 -42.68 -13.78
C SER A 11 46.62 -42.62 -14.45
N ILE A 12 46.02 -43.77 -14.78
CA ILE A 12 44.65 -43.84 -15.35
C ILE A 12 43.60 -43.45 -14.30
N LEU A 13 43.81 -43.82 -13.03
CA LEU A 13 42.92 -43.42 -11.95
C LEU A 13 42.98 -41.90 -11.70
N PHE A 14 44.16 -41.28 -11.78
CA PHE A 14 44.29 -39.81 -11.69
C PHE A 14 43.75 -39.08 -12.92
N PHE A 15 43.90 -39.63 -14.12
CA PHE A 15 43.33 -39.04 -15.34
C PHE A 15 41.79 -39.06 -15.30
N ASN A 16 41.17 -40.12 -14.75
CA ASN A 16 39.71 -40.17 -14.60
C ASN A 16 39.16 -39.27 -13.47
N ILE A 17 39.97 -38.90 -12.47
CA ILE A 17 39.56 -37.97 -11.40
C ILE A 17 39.75 -36.50 -11.84
N MET A 18 40.68 -36.21 -12.75
CA MET A 18 40.90 -34.83 -13.23
C MET A 18 39.91 -34.36 -14.31
N PHE A 19 39.11 -35.25 -14.90
CA PHE A 19 38.00 -34.88 -15.81
C PHE A 19 36.65 -34.67 -15.11
N THR A 20 36.57 -34.76 -13.78
CA THR A 20 35.34 -34.45 -13.02
C THR A 20 35.37 -33.12 -12.28
N ILE A 21 36.43 -32.32 -12.43
CA ILE A 21 36.41 -30.89 -12.08
C ILE A 21 36.23 -30.10 -13.39
N SER A 22 35.11 -30.38 -14.06
CA SER A 22 34.60 -29.48 -15.08
C SER A 22 34.13 -28.22 -14.36
N CYS A 23 34.84 -27.11 -14.57
CA CYS A 23 34.30 -25.78 -14.33
C CYS A 23 32.87 -25.73 -14.87
N GLY A 24 31.94 -25.32 -14.02
CA GLY A 24 30.50 -25.40 -14.23
C GLY A 24 30.10 -24.95 -15.63
N LEU A 25 29.45 -25.85 -16.36
CA LEU A 25 28.51 -25.41 -17.38
C LEU A 25 27.54 -24.45 -16.70
N PRO A 26 27.24 -23.27 -17.27
CA PRO A 26 26.08 -22.51 -16.82
C PRO A 26 24.88 -23.43 -17.01
N ASP A 27 24.19 -23.72 -15.91
CA ASP A 27 22.99 -24.53 -15.95
C ASP A 27 21.95 -23.79 -16.79
N ILE A 28 21.77 -24.23 -18.03
CA ILE A 28 20.77 -23.69 -18.96
C ILE A 28 19.34 -24.05 -18.52
N THR A 29 19.16 -24.77 -17.41
CA THR A 29 17.87 -24.97 -16.74
C THR A 29 17.62 -24.06 -15.54
N SER A 30 18.60 -23.27 -15.09
CA SER A 30 18.33 -22.18 -14.16
C SER A 30 17.71 -21.02 -14.93
N ILE A 31 16.42 -21.13 -15.26
CA ILE A 31 15.58 -19.95 -15.20
C ILE A 31 15.80 -19.46 -13.76
N TYR A 32 16.55 -18.38 -13.57
CA TYR A 32 16.46 -17.64 -12.31
C TYR A 32 14.97 -17.39 -12.16
N GLN A 33 14.29 -18.09 -11.25
CA GLN A 33 12.94 -17.72 -10.88
C GLN A 33 13.13 -16.41 -10.13
N GLU A 34 13.15 -15.30 -10.89
CA GLU A 34 13.16 -13.98 -10.31
C GLU A 34 12.05 -13.94 -9.28
N MET A 35 12.35 -13.46 -8.08
CA MET A 35 11.33 -13.32 -7.05
C MET A 35 10.19 -12.50 -7.64
N ASN A 36 9.02 -13.13 -7.73
CA ASN A 36 7.85 -12.55 -8.32
C ASN A 36 7.49 -11.26 -7.59
N GLN A 37 7.31 -10.21 -8.37
CA GLN A 37 7.00 -8.90 -7.85
C GLN A 37 5.63 -8.89 -7.18
N PRO A 38 5.52 -8.31 -5.98
CA PRO A 38 4.23 -8.00 -5.38
C PRO A 38 3.45 -6.96 -6.19
N PHE A 39 2.14 -7.14 -6.32
CA PHE A 39 1.25 -6.19 -6.95
C PHE A 39 0.42 -5.46 -5.88
N ILE A 40 0.63 -4.16 -5.71
CA ILE A 40 -0.19 -3.34 -4.81
C ILE A 40 -1.60 -3.27 -5.39
N THR A 41 -2.56 -3.87 -4.69
CA THR A 41 -3.97 -3.89 -5.08
C THR A 41 -4.69 -2.63 -4.62
N LYS A 42 -4.30 -2.10 -3.46
CA LYS A 42 -5.00 -0.98 -2.83
C LYS A 42 -4.10 -0.25 -1.83
N LEU A 43 -4.17 1.08 -1.82
CA LEU A 43 -3.71 1.87 -0.68
C LEU A 43 -4.92 2.49 0.01
N ILE A 44 -4.96 2.40 1.34
CA ILE A 44 -6.07 2.89 2.16
C ILE A 44 -5.52 4.01 3.06
N PRO A 45 -5.72 5.29 2.68
CA PRO A 45 -5.26 6.40 3.49
C PRO A 45 -6.17 6.62 4.70
N GLY A 46 -5.55 6.81 5.86
CA GLY A 46 -6.20 7.19 7.10
C GLY A 46 -5.46 8.33 7.82
N PRO A 47 -5.81 8.63 9.09
CA PRO A 47 -5.24 9.75 9.82
C PRO A 47 -3.76 9.52 10.09
N ASN A 48 -2.90 10.30 9.42
CA ASN A 48 -1.44 10.18 9.45
C ASN A 48 -0.95 8.75 9.18
N LYS A 49 -1.65 7.98 8.34
CA LYS A 49 -1.26 6.60 8.04
C LYS A 49 -1.74 6.15 6.67
N VAL A 50 -1.12 5.09 6.16
CA VAL A 50 -1.55 4.39 4.94
C VAL A 50 -1.47 2.89 5.17
N THR A 51 -2.57 2.17 4.94
CA THR A 51 -2.55 0.71 4.87
C THR A 51 -2.33 0.27 3.43
N VAL A 52 -1.29 -0.51 3.21
CA VAL A 52 -0.90 -1.11 1.93
C VAL A 52 -1.53 -2.49 1.85
N GLU A 53 -2.31 -2.74 0.82
CA GLU A 53 -2.76 -4.08 0.44
C GLU A 53 -2.07 -4.48 -0.86
N PHE A 54 -1.53 -5.69 -0.89
CA PHE A 54 -0.90 -6.22 -2.08
C PHE A 54 -1.09 -7.73 -2.21
N GLN A 55 -1.06 -8.21 -3.43
CA GLN A 55 -1.06 -9.64 -3.75
C GLN A 55 0.31 -10.07 -4.23
N ALA A 56 0.76 -11.22 -3.76
CA ALA A 56 2.04 -11.78 -4.19
C ALA A 56 2.04 -13.31 -4.10
N GLN A 57 2.90 -13.91 -4.90
CA GLN A 57 3.14 -15.36 -4.94
C GLN A 57 4.62 -15.54 -5.25
N ASN A 58 5.40 -16.10 -4.32
CA ASN A 58 6.85 -16.28 -4.51
C ASN A 58 7.22 -17.74 -4.32
N ASN A 59 7.62 -18.44 -5.38
CA ASN A 59 8.01 -19.85 -5.29
C ASN A 59 9.53 -20.04 -5.09
N GLU A 60 10.32 -18.97 -5.23
CA GLU A 60 11.78 -18.98 -5.09
C GLU A 60 12.21 -19.56 -3.73
N PRO A 61 12.98 -20.67 -3.69
CA PRO A 61 13.42 -21.30 -2.44
C PRO A 61 14.13 -20.37 -1.46
N ALA A 62 14.85 -19.35 -1.95
CA ALA A 62 15.55 -18.38 -1.11
C ALA A 62 14.66 -17.24 -0.58
N PHE A 63 13.39 -17.15 -1.02
CA PHE A 63 12.47 -16.09 -0.61
C PHE A 63 12.28 -16.03 0.91
N SER A 64 12.42 -14.83 1.47
CA SER A 64 12.43 -14.58 2.91
C SER A 64 11.28 -13.67 3.39
N GLY A 65 10.62 -12.96 2.47
CA GLY A 65 9.53 -12.05 2.80
C GLY A 65 9.45 -10.83 1.89
N TYR A 66 8.73 -9.80 2.35
CA TYR A 66 8.51 -8.57 1.58
C TYR A 66 9.08 -7.35 2.32
N ASN A 67 9.78 -6.51 1.57
CA ASN A 67 10.16 -5.18 2.03
C ASN A 67 9.14 -4.16 1.54
N ILE A 68 8.76 -3.25 2.43
CA ILE A 68 7.86 -2.15 2.14
C ILE A 68 8.67 -0.88 2.24
N TYR A 69 8.50 -0.01 1.26
CA TYR A 69 9.11 1.29 1.21
C TYR A 69 8.06 2.35 1.04
N PHE A 70 8.39 3.55 1.49
CA PHE A 70 7.65 4.73 1.10
C PHE A 70 8.57 5.96 0.98
N GLY A 71 8.07 6.99 0.32
CA GLY A 71 8.82 8.23 0.15
C GLY A 71 8.12 9.24 -0.73
N GLU A 72 8.91 10.04 -1.42
CA GLU A 72 8.46 11.10 -2.32
C GLU A 72 8.42 10.58 -3.77
N SER A 73 7.74 11.29 -4.68
CA SER A 73 7.61 10.84 -6.07
C SER A 73 8.94 10.56 -6.77
N VAL A 74 9.97 11.36 -6.46
CA VAL A 74 11.31 11.24 -7.07
C VAL A 74 12.18 10.19 -6.38
N ASN A 75 11.81 9.77 -5.17
CA ASN A 75 12.48 8.71 -4.42
C ASN A 75 11.46 7.94 -3.56
N PRO A 76 10.64 7.06 -4.18
CA PRO A 76 9.64 6.28 -3.45
C PRO A 76 10.24 5.27 -2.46
N GLN A 77 11.53 4.98 -2.60
CA GLN A 77 12.28 4.05 -1.76
C GLN A 77 13.06 4.75 -0.64
N LYS A 78 12.84 6.06 -0.44
CA LYS A 78 13.54 6.88 0.57
C LYS A 78 13.53 6.21 1.94
N TYR A 79 12.39 5.68 2.37
CA TYR A 79 12.24 5.04 3.66
C TYR A 79 11.99 3.54 3.48
N LYS A 80 12.96 2.70 3.85
CA LYS A 80 12.78 1.25 3.95
C LYS A 80 12.19 0.91 5.32
N LEU A 81 11.03 0.25 5.34
CA LEU A 81 10.40 -0.20 6.58
C LEU A 81 11.00 -1.52 7.05
N TYR A 82 11.22 -1.64 8.35
CA TYR A 82 11.70 -2.86 8.98
C TYR A 82 10.66 -3.43 9.92
N ASN A 83 10.75 -4.74 10.14
CA ASN A 83 10.19 -5.29 11.36
C ASN A 83 11.09 -4.92 12.57
N GLN A 84 10.74 -5.37 13.76
CA GLN A 84 11.52 -5.07 14.99
C GLN A 84 13.02 -5.47 14.90
N GLN A 85 13.38 -6.34 13.97
CA GLN A 85 14.73 -6.82 13.67
C GLN A 85 15.18 -6.31 12.30
N LYS A 86 16.11 -5.36 12.30
CA LYS A 86 16.70 -4.70 11.12
C LYS A 86 17.10 -5.62 9.96
N THR A 87 17.57 -6.83 10.24
CA THR A 87 18.09 -7.75 9.21
C THR A 87 17.00 -8.60 8.53
N ARG A 88 15.74 -8.36 8.86
CA ARG A 88 14.61 -9.16 8.38
C ARG A 88 13.64 -8.28 7.58
N PRO A 89 12.94 -8.87 6.60
CA PRO A 89 12.00 -8.11 5.80
C PRO A 89 10.86 -7.54 6.63
N THR A 90 10.23 -6.49 6.13
CA THR A 90 9.06 -5.84 6.78
C THR A 90 7.98 -6.87 7.12
N ILE A 91 7.66 -7.75 6.17
CA ILE A 91 6.79 -8.92 6.36
C ILE A 91 7.62 -10.18 6.14
N ILE A 92 7.67 -11.06 7.15
CA ILE A 92 8.33 -12.35 7.03
C ILE A 92 7.34 -13.36 6.44
N ASN A 93 7.74 -14.04 5.38
CA ASN A 93 6.95 -15.12 4.82
C ASN A 93 7.84 -16.17 4.15
N LYS A 94 7.30 -17.38 3.98
CA LYS A 94 7.94 -18.46 3.22
C LYS A 94 7.45 -18.49 1.79
N ASN A 95 8.20 -19.17 0.94
CA ASN A 95 7.82 -19.39 -0.44
C ASN A 95 6.48 -20.18 -0.53
N SER A 96 5.69 -19.86 -1.55
CA SER A 96 4.35 -20.39 -1.78
C SER A 96 4.02 -20.36 -3.27
N GLN A 97 3.34 -21.40 -3.72
CA GLN A 97 2.75 -21.48 -5.06
C GLN A 97 1.33 -20.89 -5.12
N ASN A 98 0.83 -20.30 -4.03
CA ASN A 98 -0.50 -19.67 -4.02
C ASN A 98 -0.36 -18.16 -3.92
N ILE A 99 -1.17 -17.43 -4.71
CA ILE A 99 -1.34 -15.99 -4.55
C ILE A 99 -1.97 -15.73 -3.19
N THR A 100 -1.35 -14.85 -2.42
CA THR A 100 -1.81 -14.45 -1.09
C THR A 100 -1.93 -12.95 -1.03
N THR A 101 -2.99 -12.45 -0.38
CA THR A 101 -3.16 -11.02 -0.06
C THR A 101 -2.48 -10.72 1.26
N TYR A 102 -1.66 -9.68 1.28
CA TYR A 102 -0.98 -9.16 2.48
C TYR A 102 -1.46 -7.75 2.76
N THR A 103 -1.42 -7.37 4.04
CA THR A 103 -1.68 -6.01 4.48
C THR A 103 -0.57 -5.54 5.41
N TYR A 104 -0.23 -4.25 5.31
CA TYR A 104 0.68 -3.60 6.23
C TYR A 104 0.30 -2.13 6.41
N THR A 105 0.27 -1.68 7.66
CA THR A 105 -0.01 -0.28 7.97
C THR A 105 1.28 0.48 8.20
N ILE A 106 1.53 1.49 7.39
CA ILE A 106 2.55 2.51 7.60
C ILE A 106 1.93 3.56 8.52
N GLU A 107 2.37 3.62 9.77
CA GLU A 107 1.88 4.61 10.74
C GLU A 107 3.01 5.13 11.65
N PRO A 108 2.91 6.37 12.14
CA PRO A 108 3.79 6.90 13.16
C PRO A 108 3.69 6.03 14.40
N ARG A 109 4.84 5.80 15.06
CA ARG A 109 4.96 4.99 16.27
C ARG A 109 4.68 3.51 15.98
N ASN A 110 5.66 2.64 16.24
CA ASN A 110 5.70 1.19 15.96
C ASN A 110 6.19 0.77 14.57
N SER A 111 6.30 1.68 13.60
CA SER A 111 7.02 1.41 12.35
C SER A 111 8.48 1.87 12.44
N TYR A 112 9.39 0.95 12.15
CA TYR A 112 10.83 1.20 12.11
C TYR A 112 11.28 1.43 10.67
N TYR A 113 12.24 2.33 10.44
CA TYR A 113 12.69 2.64 9.09
C TYR A 113 14.17 3.06 8.99
N SER A 114 14.71 3.08 7.77
CA SER A 114 15.99 3.68 7.38
C SER A 114 15.84 4.55 6.13
N THR A 115 16.62 5.64 6.04
CA THR A 115 16.62 6.62 4.94
C THR A 115 17.55 6.30 3.76
N GLY A 116 18.25 5.16 3.76
CA GLY A 116 19.27 4.89 2.73
C GLY A 116 20.07 3.60 2.88
N GLY A 117 19.49 2.56 3.50
CA GLY A 117 20.10 1.23 3.63
C GLY A 117 20.26 0.75 5.08
N ASP A 118 20.95 -0.36 5.29
CA ASP A 118 20.98 -1.05 6.58
C ASP A 118 22.00 -0.44 7.58
N SER A 119 22.27 0.87 7.54
CA SER A 119 23.24 1.54 8.43
C SER A 119 22.61 1.98 9.76
N GLU A 120 21.41 2.56 9.77
CA GLU A 120 20.71 3.02 10.99
C GLU A 120 19.21 2.72 10.94
N VAL A 121 18.58 2.43 12.08
CA VAL A 121 17.12 2.22 12.17
C VAL A 121 16.57 3.18 13.20
N THR A 122 15.55 3.94 12.80
CA THR A 122 14.80 4.85 13.67
C THR A 122 13.32 4.51 13.63
N THR A 123 12.52 5.17 14.46
CA THR A 123 11.05 5.05 14.47
C THR A 123 10.42 6.19 13.69
N LEU A 124 9.42 5.87 12.87
CA LEU A 124 8.64 6.86 12.12
C LEU A 124 7.98 7.88 13.05
N GLN A 125 8.23 9.15 12.75
CA GLN A 125 7.64 10.28 13.44
C GLN A 125 6.37 10.73 12.72
N GLU A 126 5.50 11.47 13.42
CA GLU A 126 4.29 12.05 12.81
C GLU A 126 4.63 13.02 11.67
N SER A 127 5.80 13.65 11.73
CA SER A 127 6.30 14.52 10.66
C SER A 127 6.61 13.77 9.36
N ASP A 128 6.83 12.46 9.41
CA ASP A 128 7.27 11.66 8.26
C ASP A 128 6.08 11.20 7.40
N ILE A 129 4.86 11.18 7.96
CA ILE A 129 3.62 10.79 7.28
C ILE A 129 2.44 11.66 7.74
N GLN A 130 2.31 12.81 7.07
CA GLN A 130 1.35 13.84 7.45
C GLN A 130 0.09 13.81 6.59
N ASN A 131 -1.05 14.14 7.20
CA ASN A 131 -2.29 14.39 6.46
C ASN A 131 -2.10 15.44 5.37
N GLY A 132 -2.55 15.13 4.16
CA GLY A 132 -2.49 16.02 3.01
C GLY A 132 -1.14 16.07 2.30
N ILE A 133 -0.15 15.29 2.74
CA ILE A 133 1.14 15.18 2.04
C ILE A 133 1.18 13.84 1.30
N PRO A 134 1.22 13.81 -0.04
CA PRO A 134 1.28 12.55 -0.78
C PRO A 134 2.54 11.77 -0.45
N ILE A 135 2.39 10.45 -0.34
CA ILE A 135 3.49 9.50 -0.22
C ILE A 135 3.39 8.47 -1.34
N TYR A 136 4.52 7.96 -1.76
CA TYR A 136 4.63 6.93 -2.79
C TYR A 136 5.08 5.64 -2.12
N VAL A 137 4.33 4.56 -2.31
CA VAL A 137 4.57 3.27 -1.66
C VAL A 137 5.09 2.26 -2.66
N TRP A 138 6.09 1.49 -2.26
CA TRP A 138 6.69 0.41 -3.03
C TRP A 138 6.78 -0.87 -2.20
N VAL A 139 6.58 -2.03 -2.83
CA VAL A 139 6.74 -3.34 -2.19
C VAL A 139 7.66 -4.21 -3.06
N SER A 140 8.67 -4.82 -2.45
CA SER A 140 9.56 -5.76 -3.12
C SER A 140 9.57 -7.11 -2.42
N ALA A 141 9.73 -8.19 -3.19
CA ALA A 141 10.08 -9.50 -2.64
C ALA A 141 11.57 -9.51 -2.27
N TYR A 142 11.93 -10.14 -1.16
CA TYR A 142 13.28 -10.11 -0.58
C TYR A 142 13.75 -11.51 -0.20
N GLN A 143 15.04 -11.77 -0.44
CA GLN A 143 15.78 -12.92 0.10
C GLN A 143 16.98 -12.43 0.91
N ILE A 144 17.27 -13.10 2.03
CA ILE A 144 18.35 -12.69 2.94
C ILE A 144 19.73 -13.16 2.44
N THR A 145 19.80 -14.34 1.78
CA THR A 145 21.08 -14.98 1.44
C THR A 145 21.04 -15.63 0.05
N PRO A 146 21.76 -15.11 -0.96
CA PRO A 146 22.41 -13.78 -0.94
C PRO A 146 21.36 -12.68 -0.85
N GLN A 147 21.70 -11.53 -0.27
CA GLN A 147 20.78 -10.40 -0.21
C GLN A 147 20.39 -9.98 -1.62
N HIS A 148 19.11 -10.07 -1.93
CA HIS A 148 18.57 -9.73 -3.24
C HIS A 148 17.11 -9.33 -3.09
N GLU A 149 16.64 -8.46 -3.97
CA GLU A 149 15.25 -8.00 -4.05
C GLU A 149 14.73 -8.19 -5.47
N SER A 150 13.42 -8.32 -5.62
CA SER A 150 12.78 -8.29 -6.94
C SER A 150 13.09 -6.93 -7.60
N ILE A 151 13.70 -6.94 -8.79
CA ILE A 151 14.14 -5.75 -9.53
C ILE A 151 13.09 -5.36 -10.56
N TYR A 152 12.57 -4.12 -10.59
CA TYR A 152 11.83 -3.60 -11.77
C TYR A 152 11.95 -2.07 -11.96
N TYR A 153 11.86 -1.64 -13.23
CA TYR A 153 12.00 -0.27 -13.75
C TYR A 153 10.93 0.68 -13.18
N PHE A 154 11.30 1.50 -12.18
CA PHE A 154 10.73 2.78 -11.66
C PHE A 154 9.22 3.11 -11.63
N ASP A 155 8.29 2.34 -12.21
CA ASP A 155 6.94 2.82 -12.57
C ASP A 155 5.77 2.26 -11.73
N TYR A 156 6.04 1.64 -10.58
CA TYR A 156 4.99 0.95 -9.79
C TYR A 156 4.76 1.51 -8.39
N ALA A 157 5.40 2.64 -8.04
CA ALA A 157 5.09 3.27 -6.76
C ALA A 157 3.69 3.87 -6.81
N GLN A 158 2.80 3.42 -5.91
CA GLN A 158 1.44 3.94 -5.86
C GLN A 158 1.37 5.12 -4.89
N MET A 159 0.68 6.18 -5.31
CA MET A 159 0.55 7.40 -4.53
C MET A 159 -0.65 7.30 -3.60
N ALA A 160 -0.44 7.37 -2.29
CA ALA A 160 -1.48 7.61 -1.31
C ALA A 160 -1.35 9.01 -0.72
N THR A 161 -2.41 9.51 -0.10
CA THR A 161 -2.32 10.74 0.70
C THR A 161 -3.05 10.53 2.02
N PRO A 162 -2.32 10.42 3.15
CA PRO A 162 -2.92 10.35 4.47
C PRO A 162 -3.93 11.48 4.65
N ARG A 163 -5.00 11.20 5.39
CA ARG A 163 -6.09 12.15 5.52
C ARG A 163 -6.84 12.01 6.84
N PRO A 164 -7.34 13.11 7.39
CA PRO A 164 -8.16 13.08 8.60
C PRO A 164 -9.47 12.31 8.35
N GLU A 165 -9.93 11.64 9.39
CA GLU A 165 -11.20 10.92 9.41
C GLU A 165 -11.94 11.18 10.71
N SER A 166 -13.26 11.08 10.65
CA SER A 166 -14.15 11.07 11.81
C SER A 166 -15.06 9.85 11.70
N ARG A 167 -15.08 9.03 12.75
CA ARG A 167 -15.82 7.77 12.77
C ARG A 167 -16.97 7.84 13.78
N ASN A 168 -18.05 7.10 13.52
CA ASN A 168 -19.23 6.96 14.38
C ASN A 168 -19.87 8.29 14.78
N GLN A 169 -20.00 9.21 13.85
CA GLN A 169 -20.56 10.54 14.10
C GLN A 169 -22.07 10.53 13.84
N THR A 170 -22.85 11.05 14.78
CA THR A 170 -24.30 11.24 14.59
C THR A 170 -24.54 12.54 13.84
N VAL A 171 -25.30 12.46 12.75
CA VAL A 171 -25.72 13.61 11.96
C VAL A 171 -27.23 13.65 11.86
N SER A 172 -27.79 14.86 11.90
CA SER A 172 -29.24 15.10 11.87
C SER A 172 -29.55 16.32 11.03
N SER A 173 -30.81 16.44 10.60
CA SER A 173 -31.29 17.56 9.79
C SER A 173 -30.94 18.90 10.43
N GLY A 174 -30.46 19.85 9.62
CA GLY A 174 -30.04 21.18 10.04
C GLY A 174 -28.55 21.30 10.39
N ASN A 175 -27.82 20.18 10.47
CA ASN A 175 -26.39 20.18 10.76
C ASN A 175 -25.53 20.13 9.48
N ASN A 176 -24.28 20.56 9.61
CA ASN A 176 -23.25 20.39 8.58
C ASN A 176 -22.30 19.26 8.96
N ILE A 177 -21.91 18.47 7.97
CA ILE A 177 -20.81 17.51 8.08
C ILE A 177 -19.54 18.27 7.69
N THR A 178 -18.70 18.56 8.67
CA THR A 178 -17.50 19.37 8.49
C THR A 178 -16.26 18.64 8.99
N LEU A 179 -15.13 18.84 8.32
CA LEU A 179 -13.83 18.32 8.74
C LEU A 179 -12.73 19.28 8.28
N ASN A 180 -11.80 19.63 9.18
CA ASN A 180 -10.70 20.57 8.91
C ASN A 180 -11.16 21.88 8.23
N GLY A 181 -12.26 22.47 8.74
CA GLY A 181 -12.80 23.73 8.24
C GLY A 181 -13.51 23.64 6.88
N LYS A 182 -13.66 22.46 6.30
CA LYS A 182 -14.40 22.24 5.05
C LYS A 182 -15.74 21.56 5.32
N THR A 183 -16.79 22.02 4.65
CA THR A 183 -18.09 21.35 4.65
C THR A 183 -18.13 20.32 3.54
N LEU A 184 -18.34 19.05 3.91
CA LEU A 184 -18.53 17.95 2.95
C LEU A 184 -19.97 17.89 2.47
N ALA A 185 -20.93 18.08 3.38
CA ALA A 185 -22.34 18.14 3.07
C ALA A 185 -23.13 18.90 4.14
N THR A 186 -24.22 19.54 3.75
CA THR A 186 -25.28 20.00 4.64
C THR A 186 -26.37 18.93 4.70
N VAL A 187 -26.88 18.66 5.90
CA VAL A 187 -27.93 17.67 6.14
C VAL A 187 -29.29 18.35 6.10
N GLY A 188 -30.05 18.11 5.03
CA GLY A 188 -31.37 18.69 4.80
C GLY A 188 -32.51 17.91 5.45
N ALA A 189 -33.73 18.45 5.29
CA ALA A 189 -34.96 17.80 5.72
C ALA A 189 -35.15 16.43 5.05
N GLY A 190 -35.82 15.51 5.74
CA GLY A 190 -36.00 14.14 5.27
C GLY A 190 -34.71 13.31 5.21
N LEU A 191 -33.65 13.79 5.88
CA LEU A 191 -32.30 13.23 5.87
C LEU A 191 -31.75 13.12 4.45
N THR A 192 -31.39 14.27 3.89
CA THR A 192 -30.73 14.39 2.60
C THR A 192 -29.34 14.99 2.78
N PHE A 193 -28.37 14.56 1.96
CA PHE A 193 -27.07 15.20 1.90
C PHE A 193 -26.97 16.07 0.65
N GLN A 194 -26.49 17.29 0.81
CA GLN A 194 -26.25 18.23 -0.28
C GLN A 194 -24.87 18.87 -0.14
N ASN A 195 -24.15 19.01 -1.25
CA ASN A 195 -22.96 19.86 -1.33
C ASN A 195 -23.17 20.89 -2.45
N SER A 196 -23.35 22.16 -2.06
CA SER A 196 -23.66 23.24 -3.00
C SER A 196 -22.45 23.86 -3.68
N THR A 197 -21.23 23.59 -3.19
CA THR A 197 -20.01 24.28 -3.67
C THR A 197 -19.24 23.47 -4.71
N GLY A 198 -19.35 22.13 -4.73
CA GLY A 198 -18.76 21.33 -5.81
C GLY A 198 -19.51 20.05 -6.16
N GLY A 199 -20.53 19.69 -5.36
CA GLY A 199 -21.46 18.61 -5.63
C GLY A 199 -21.18 17.32 -4.86
N ILE A 200 -22.13 16.41 -4.96
CA ILE A 200 -22.17 15.12 -4.28
C ILE A 200 -22.64 14.05 -5.28
N GLN A 201 -22.17 12.82 -5.09
CA GLN A 201 -22.66 11.63 -5.77
C GLN A 201 -22.68 10.46 -4.79
N SER A 202 -23.44 9.42 -5.08
CA SER A 202 -23.55 8.25 -4.20
C SER A 202 -23.22 6.97 -4.94
N ARG A 203 -22.69 5.99 -4.21
CA ARG A 203 -22.38 4.64 -4.68
C ARG A 203 -22.61 3.64 -3.55
N SER A 204 -23.01 2.43 -3.89
CA SER A 204 -23.08 1.34 -2.91
C SER A 204 -21.70 1.04 -2.36
N ALA A 205 -21.61 0.79 -1.06
CA ALA A 205 -20.35 0.46 -0.39
C ALA A 205 -20.60 -0.27 0.94
N SER A 206 -19.55 -0.89 1.45
CA SER A 206 -19.49 -1.58 2.73
C SER A 206 -18.74 -0.79 3.81
N SER A 207 -17.96 0.23 3.42
CA SER A 207 -17.14 1.03 4.33
C SER A 207 -16.75 2.39 3.71
N LEU A 208 -16.16 3.26 4.54
CA LEU A 208 -15.51 4.51 4.10
C LEU A 208 -14.31 4.27 3.15
N ASP A 209 -13.75 3.07 3.20
CA ASP A 209 -12.44 2.74 2.64
C ASP A 209 -12.56 2.09 1.25
N GLU A 210 -13.76 1.81 0.77
CA GLU A 210 -13.99 1.03 -0.45
C GLU A 210 -13.58 1.76 -1.74
N VAL A 211 -13.91 3.04 -1.84
CA VAL A 211 -13.39 3.90 -2.91
C VAL A 211 -12.10 4.51 -2.39
N THR A 212 -10.95 4.21 -2.98
CA THR A 212 -9.68 4.89 -2.66
C THR A 212 -9.58 6.19 -3.44
N ILE A 213 -9.92 6.14 -4.72
CA ILE A 213 -9.84 7.26 -5.68
C ILE A 213 -11.25 7.76 -6.02
N PRO A 214 -11.64 8.95 -5.55
CA PRO A 214 -12.86 9.56 -6.02
C PRO A 214 -12.72 9.92 -7.52
N PRO A 215 -13.80 9.80 -8.33
CA PRO A 215 -13.78 10.29 -9.71
C PRO A 215 -13.64 11.82 -9.73
N THR A 216 -13.19 12.37 -10.86
CA THR A 216 -13.07 13.81 -11.08
C THR A 216 -14.42 14.49 -11.38
N ASP A 217 -15.37 13.73 -11.92
CA ASP A 217 -16.65 14.16 -12.45
C ASP A 217 -17.84 13.38 -11.85
N GLY A 218 -19.05 13.65 -12.34
CA GLY A 218 -20.29 12.99 -11.89
C GLY A 218 -20.92 13.58 -10.62
N TYR A 219 -20.34 14.63 -10.05
CA TYR A 219 -20.91 15.32 -8.88
C TYR A 219 -22.05 16.26 -9.28
N SER A 220 -23.16 16.20 -8.53
CA SER A 220 -24.32 17.07 -8.70
C SER A 220 -24.58 17.90 -7.44
N THR A 221 -25.11 19.10 -7.58
CA THR A 221 -25.53 19.94 -6.44
C THR A 221 -26.91 19.57 -5.90
N ALA A 222 -27.59 18.61 -6.52
CA ALA A 222 -28.86 18.07 -6.05
C ALA A 222 -28.70 17.35 -4.70
N ALA A 223 -29.69 17.51 -3.84
CA ALA A 223 -29.74 16.80 -2.58
C ALA A 223 -30.01 15.30 -2.83
N LEU A 224 -29.26 14.43 -2.16
CA LEU A 224 -29.41 12.98 -2.26
C LEU A 224 -29.99 12.44 -0.95
N THR A 225 -31.02 11.60 -1.04
CA THR A 225 -31.55 10.89 0.12
C THR A 225 -30.47 10.03 0.75
N VAL A 226 -30.35 10.12 2.08
CA VAL A 226 -29.39 9.33 2.86
C VAL A 226 -29.89 7.89 2.97
N GLN A 227 -29.05 6.95 2.57
CA GLN A 227 -29.33 5.52 2.58
C GLN A 227 -28.27 4.80 3.42
N GLN A 228 -28.69 3.77 4.15
CA GLN A 228 -27.76 2.91 4.89
C GLN A 228 -26.86 2.12 3.93
N SER A 229 -25.61 1.87 4.33
CA SER A 229 -24.61 1.14 3.54
C SER A 229 -24.35 1.79 2.17
N GLN A 230 -24.35 3.12 2.18
CA GLN A 230 -24.08 3.94 1.00
C GLN A 230 -22.89 4.85 1.28
N LEU A 231 -22.01 4.98 0.29
CA LEU A 231 -20.92 5.93 0.27
C LEU A 231 -21.30 7.13 -0.58
N TYR A 232 -21.17 8.32 0.00
CA TYR A 232 -21.34 9.59 -0.68
C TYR A 232 -19.97 10.20 -0.91
N LEU A 233 -19.64 10.44 -2.17
CA LEU A 233 -18.43 11.16 -2.56
C LEU A 233 -18.79 12.62 -2.70
N THR A 234 -17.95 13.49 -2.13
CA THR A 234 -18.16 14.93 -2.11
C THR A 234 -17.00 15.61 -2.80
N ARG A 235 -17.31 16.65 -3.57
CA ARG A 235 -16.34 17.59 -4.09
C ARG A 235 -16.72 18.97 -3.56
N THR A 236 -15.82 19.60 -2.82
CA THR A 236 -16.00 20.96 -2.30
C THR A 236 -15.05 21.86 -3.06
N ILE A 237 -15.57 22.95 -3.66
CA ILE A 237 -14.76 23.96 -4.32
C ILE A 237 -14.57 25.13 -3.35
N ASP A 238 -13.32 25.47 -3.07
CA ASP A 238 -12.97 26.63 -2.26
C ASP A 238 -11.83 27.40 -2.93
N ASN A 239 -12.05 28.68 -3.21
CA ASN A 239 -11.13 29.55 -3.96
C ASN A 239 -10.60 28.90 -5.25
N GLY A 240 -11.49 28.26 -6.02
CA GLY A 240 -11.14 27.59 -7.28
C GLY A 240 -10.38 26.26 -7.12
N THR A 241 -10.14 25.81 -5.89
CA THR A 241 -9.44 24.56 -5.59
C THR A 241 -10.44 23.47 -5.23
N ASN A 242 -10.29 22.27 -5.79
CA ASN A 242 -11.14 21.13 -5.49
C ASN A 242 -10.62 20.35 -4.29
N TYR A 243 -11.51 20.02 -3.36
CA TYR A 243 -11.24 19.13 -2.23
C TYR A 243 -12.21 17.96 -2.28
N TYR A 244 -11.69 16.74 -2.18
CA TYR A 244 -12.48 15.53 -2.29
C TYR A 244 -12.70 14.91 -0.91
N GLY A 245 -13.94 14.53 -0.61
CA GLY A 245 -14.32 13.90 0.66
C GLY A 245 -15.24 12.71 0.47
N LYS A 246 -15.42 11.95 1.54
CA LYS A 246 -16.26 10.75 1.56
C LYS A 246 -17.10 10.75 2.83
N ILE A 247 -18.35 10.31 2.73
CA ILE A 247 -19.26 10.10 3.86
C ILE A 247 -19.88 8.72 3.67
N PHE A 248 -19.58 7.80 4.57
CA PHE A 248 -20.17 6.47 4.61
C PHE A 248 -21.27 6.42 5.67
N VAL A 249 -22.46 5.96 5.29
CA VAL A 249 -23.61 5.85 6.20
C VAL A 249 -23.66 4.44 6.79
N ARG A 250 -23.36 4.32 8.08
CA ARG A 250 -23.35 3.04 8.79
C ARG A 250 -24.76 2.56 9.10
N SER A 251 -25.60 3.47 9.59
CA SER A 251 -26.95 3.16 10.02
C SER A 251 -27.85 4.39 10.00
N LEU A 252 -29.15 4.15 9.88
CA LEU A 252 -30.19 5.16 9.93
C LEU A 252 -31.03 5.01 11.20
N SER A 253 -31.50 6.13 11.75
CA SER A 253 -32.57 6.15 12.74
C SER A 253 -33.78 6.84 12.11
N GLY A 254 -34.50 6.11 11.26
CA GLY A 254 -35.57 6.66 10.44
C GLY A 254 -35.08 7.76 9.49
N THR A 255 -35.85 8.84 9.37
CA THR A 255 -35.53 10.02 8.53
C THR A 255 -35.03 11.21 9.35
N SER A 256 -34.68 11.01 10.63
CA SER A 256 -34.28 12.10 11.54
C SER A 256 -32.76 12.19 11.73
N SER A 257 -32.05 11.06 11.70
CA SER A 257 -30.60 11.02 11.90
C SER A 257 -29.93 9.80 11.28
N ALA A 258 -28.62 9.90 11.07
CA ALA A 258 -27.74 8.83 10.63
C ALA A 258 -26.49 8.76 11.50
N ILE A 259 -25.88 7.58 11.58
CA ILE A 259 -24.50 7.41 12.05
C ILE A 259 -23.60 7.29 10.82
N VAL A 260 -22.60 8.16 10.73
CA VAL A 260 -21.71 8.26 9.58
C VAL A 260 -20.24 8.19 9.98
N ASP A 261 -19.44 7.69 9.05
CA ASP A 261 -17.99 7.86 9.01
C ASP A 261 -17.67 8.83 7.87
N TYR A 262 -16.72 9.76 8.04
CA TYR A 262 -16.34 10.66 6.95
C TYR A 262 -14.88 11.07 6.98
N ALA A 263 -14.36 11.41 5.80
CA ALA A 263 -12.97 11.82 5.59
C ALA A 263 -12.90 12.89 4.51
N ILE A 264 -11.87 13.75 4.57
CA ILE A 264 -11.61 14.75 3.53
C ILE A 264 -10.13 14.80 3.19
N GLN A 265 -9.83 14.89 1.90
CA GLN A 265 -8.51 15.22 1.41
C GLN A 265 -8.22 16.69 1.72
N THR A 266 -7.20 16.95 2.54
CA THR A 266 -6.82 18.31 2.94
C THR A 266 -5.97 19.03 1.90
N SER A 267 -5.33 18.30 0.98
CA SER A 267 -4.64 18.87 -0.17
C SER A 267 -5.60 19.14 -1.32
N GLY A 268 -5.48 20.33 -1.92
CA GLY A 268 -6.26 20.71 -3.08
C GLY A 268 -5.86 19.94 -4.35
N ASN A 269 -6.85 19.58 -5.17
CA ASN A 269 -6.68 18.98 -6.49
C ASN A 269 -5.92 17.63 -6.48
N ILE A 270 -5.90 16.91 -5.35
CA ILE A 270 -5.27 15.59 -5.25
C ILE A 270 -6.32 14.48 -5.19
N LEU A 271 -6.15 13.49 -6.05
CA LEU A 271 -6.86 12.21 -6.04
C LEU A 271 -5.83 11.13 -5.68
N SER A 272 -5.91 10.57 -4.47
CA SER A 272 -5.00 9.51 -4.03
C SER A 272 -5.44 8.14 -4.54
N TYR A 273 -4.49 7.31 -4.95
CA TYR A 273 -4.63 5.89 -5.31
C TYR A 273 -4.68 5.00 -4.07
#